data_AF-A0A9P8IAZ3-F1
#
_entry.id   AF-A0A9P8IAZ3-F1
#
_cell.length_a   1.000
_cell.length_b   1.000
_cell.length_c   1.000
_cell.angle_alpha   90.00
_cell.angle_beta   90.00
_cell.angle_gamma   90.00
#
_symmetry.space_group_name_H-M   'P 1'
#
loop_
_entity.id
_entity.type
_entity.pdbx_description
1 polymer ?
#
loop_
_entity_poly.entity_id
_entity_poly.type
_entity_poly.pdbx_seq_one_letter_code
_entity_poly.pdbx_strand_id
1 'polypeptide(L)'
;MAVDAPSTLVIDTTTVVSLFCTFLILVAAYGAARRVLPADTAPKLRVLFVWHLFDALIHSTYEASYLYNCFFTYADGLPNPTNFLNHPNRAYGAAYGSSPTAKLWQEYGKADKRWMYADLSTISLELLTVFGAGPLAAWICWLIAKGDRTGKLWFLCVVLATAELYGGFMTFCPEWLSGSQNLDTSNFMYLWVYLFFFNMLWVFIPFWILYEAHGQISRAFKSSSGYYSNNTNRQGAAAKKAL
;
A
#
# COMPACT_ATOMS: atom_id res chain seq x y z
N MET A 1 -27.82 -29.02 22.03
CA MET A 1 -27.49 -29.05 20.60
C MET A 1 -27.30 -27.61 20.17
N ALA A 2 -26.06 -27.18 19.92
CA ALA A 2 -25.83 -25.89 19.29
C ALA A 2 -26.35 -26.01 17.86
N VAL A 3 -27.32 -25.19 17.50
CA VAL A 3 -27.77 -25.07 16.11
C VAL A 3 -26.63 -24.36 15.40
N ASP A 4 -25.91 -25.05 14.52
CA ASP A 4 -24.90 -24.42 13.68
C ASP A 4 -25.59 -23.27 12.94
N ALA A 5 -25.19 -22.05 13.25
CA ALA A 5 -25.67 -20.87 12.53
C ALA A 5 -25.33 -21.08 11.05
N PRO A 6 -26.28 -20.85 10.11
CA PRO A 6 -25.98 -20.98 8.70
C PRO A 6 -24.77 -20.10 8.36
N SER A 7 -23.82 -20.68 7.62
CA SER A 7 -22.60 -19.98 7.22
C SER A 7 -22.96 -18.65 6.55
N THR A 8 -22.48 -17.54 7.11
CA THR A 8 -22.64 -16.20 6.52
C THR A 8 -21.71 -15.99 5.33
N LEU A 9 -20.85 -16.96 4.98
CA LEU A 9 -19.90 -16.90 3.87
C LEU A 9 -20.65 -16.86 2.53
N VAL A 10 -20.61 -15.69 1.90
CA VAL A 10 -21.08 -15.47 0.53
C VAL A 10 -19.87 -15.22 -0.36
N ILE A 11 -19.67 -16.08 -1.35
CA ILE A 11 -18.64 -15.94 -2.39
C ILE A 11 -19.38 -15.86 -3.71
N ASP A 12 -19.33 -14.71 -4.38
CA ASP A 12 -19.94 -14.55 -5.69
C ASP A 12 -18.90 -14.49 -6.81
N THR A 13 -19.37 -14.36 -8.05
CA THR A 13 -18.48 -14.30 -9.22
C THR A 13 -17.53 -13.11 -9.15
N THR A 14 -17.98 -11.97 -8.62
CA THR A 14 -17.16 -10.76 -8.45
C THR A 14 -16.07 -10.99 -7.41
N THR A 15 -16.38 -11.65 -6.28
CA THR A 15 -15.39 -12.09 -5.27
C THR A 15 -14.28 -12.93 -5.91
N VAL A 16 -14.64 -13.95 -6.70
CA VAL A 16 -13.65 -14.85 -7.30
C VAL A 16 -12.79 -14.11 -8.33
N VAL A 17 -13.41 -13.30 -9.19
CA VAL A 17 -12.71 -12.54 -10.23
C VAL A 17 -11.78 -11.50 -9.60
N SER A 18 -12.21 -10.77 -8.56
CA SER A 18 -11.38 -9.76 -7.91
C SER A 18 -10.14 -10.36 -7.26
N LEU A 19 -10.30 -11.46 -6.51
CA LEU A 19 -9.18 -12.18 -5.89
C LEU A 19 -8.22 -12.76 -6.93
N PHE A 20 -8.75 -13.30 -8.03
CA PHE A 20 -7.94 -13.80 -9.13
C PHE A 20 -7.15 -12.68 -9.81
N CYS A 21 -7.77 -11.52 -10.06
CA CYS A 21 -7.08 -10.34 -10.58
C CYS A 21 -5.95 -9.88 -9.64
N THR A 22 -6.18 -9.84 -8.33
CA THR A 22 -5.15 -9.49 -7.34
C THR A 22 -3.98 -10.48 -7.38
N PHE A 23 -4.28 -11.78 -7.49
CA PHE A 23 -3.25 -12.81 -7.66
C PHE A 23 -2.45 -12.61 -8.97
N LEU A 24 -3.11 -12.28 -10.08
CA LEU A 24 -2.43 -11.99 -11.34
C LEU A 24 -1.50 -10.78 -11.25
N ILE A 25 -1.85 -9.75 -10.48
CA ILE A 25 -0.97 -8.60 -10.23
C ILE A 25 0.30 -9.06 -9.50
N LEU A 26 0.17 -9.90 -8.48
CA LEU A 26 1.32 -10.47 -7.76
C LEU A 26 2.20 -11.35 -8.68
N VAL A 27 1.57 -12.20 -9.50
CA VAL A 27 2.29 -13.02 -10.49
C VAL A 27 3.01 -12.15 -11.52
N ALA A 28 2.40 -11.06 -11.96
CA ALA A 28 3.03 -10.09 -12.86
C ALA A 28 4.25 -9.43 -12.21
N ALA A 29 4.13 -8.99 -10.95
CA ALA A 29 5.23 -8.42 -10.20
C ALA A 29 6.40 -9.41 -10.03
N TYR A 30 6.09 -10.66 -9.68
CA TYR A 30 7.06 -11.75 -9.60
C TYR A 30 7.73 -12.04 -10.94
N GLY A 31 6.94 -12.15 -12.01
CA GLY A 31 7.43 -12.37 -13.37
C GLY A 31 8.35 -11.25 -13.85
N ALA A 32 8.01 -9.99 -13.56
CA ALA A 32 8.85 -8.84 -13.85
C ALA A 32 10.17 -8.91 -13.08
N ALA A 33 10.16 -9.26 -11.80
CA ALA A 33 11.38 -9.45 -11.01
C ALA A 33 12.31 -10.53 -11.59
N ARG A 34 11.73 -11.60 -12.15
CA ARG A 34 12.48 -12.68 -12.82
C ARG A 34 13.09 -12.25 -14.15
N ARG A 35 12.46 -11.30 -14.86
CA ARG A 35 12.95 -10.82 -16.17
C ARG A 35 13.92 -9.65 -16.07
N VAL A 36 13.69 -8.73 -15.14
CA VAL A 36 14.39 -7.44 -15.09
C VAL A 36 15.60 -7.48 -14.16
N LEU A 37 15.56 -8.29 -13.08
CA LEU A 37 16.65 -8.30 -12.10
C LEU A 37 17.76 -9.29 -12.48
N PRO A 38 19.05 -8.88 -12.42
CA PRO A 38 20.21 -9.76 -12.62
C PRO A 38 20.13 -11.04 -11.79
N ALA A 39 20.64 -12.17 -12.30
CA ALA A 39 20.53 -13.48 -11.65
C ALA A 39 21.11 -13.51 -10.22
N ASP A 40 22.18 -12.77 -9.99
CA ASP A 40 22.90 -12.62 -8.72
C ASP A 40 22.26 -11.60 -7.75
N THR A 41 21.12 -11.00 -8.10
CA THR A 41 20.40 -10.08 -7.20
C THR A 41 20.05 -10.78 -5.89
N ALA A 42 20.47 -10.17 -4.78
CA ALA A 42 20.24 -10.68 -3.43
C ALA A 42 18.74 -10.99 -3.20
N PRO A 43 18.40 -12.13 -2.56
CA PRO A 43 17.00 -12.55 -2.38
C PRO A 43 16.12 -11.48 -1.73
N LYS A 44 16.63 -10.76 -0.73
CA LYS A 44 15.90 -9.67 -0.07
C LYS A 44 15.52 -8.53 -1.03
N LEU A 45 16.42 -8.15 -1.93
CA LEU A 45 16.14 -7.11 -2.92
C LEU A 45 15.13 -7.58 -3.98
N ARG A 46 15.09 -8.89 -4.27
CA ARG A 46 14.04 -9.46 -5.14
C ARG A 46 12.68 -9.39 -4.45
N VAL A 47 12.59 -9.78 -3.18
CA VAL A 47 11.34 -9.66 -2.40
C VAL A 47 10.91 -8.20 -2.32
N LEU A 48 11.85 -7.29 -2.04
CA LEU A 48 11.60 -5.86 -2.00
C LEU A 48 11.04 -5.35 -3.33
N PHE A 49 11.66 -5.72 -4.45
CA PHE A 49 11.17 -5.36 -5.78
C PHE A 49 9.76 -5.91 -6.06
N VAL A 50 9.52 -7.19 -5.75
CA VAL A 50 8.20 -7.80 -5.99
C VAL A 50 7.12 -7.10 -5.18
N TRP A 51 7.38 -6.82 -3.90
CA TRP A 51 6.46 -6.06 -3.05
C TRP A 51 6.18 -4.69 -3.63
N HIS A 52 7.21 -3.87 -3.88
CA HIS A 52 7.01 -2.50 -4.36
C HIS A 52 6.38 -2.44 -5.75
N LEU A 53 6.61 -3.44 -6.61
CA LEU A 53 5.95 -3.49 -7.91
C LEU A 53 4.49 -3.92 -7.76
N PHE A 54 4.20 -4.89 -6.89
CA PHE A 54 2.82 -5.23 -6.54
C PHE A 54 2.07 -4.01 -5.99
N ASP A 55 2.68 -3.32 -5.04
CA ASP A 55 2.19 -2.08 -4.41
C ASP A 55 1.91 -0.99 -5.45
N ALA A 56 2.89 -0.67 -6.30
CA ALA A 56 2.72 0.29 -7.39
C ALA A 56 1.58 -0.07 -8.35
N LEU A 57 1.39 -1.36 -8.64
CA LEU A 57 0.30 -1.83 -9.49
C LEU A 57 -1.06 -1.74 -8.79
N ILE A 58 -1.14 -2.02 -7.48
CA ILE A 58 -2.37 -1.84 -6.71
C ILE A 58 -2.78 -0.36 -6.71
N HIS A 59 -1.87 0.55 -6.38
CA HIS A 59 -2.15 1.99 -6.40
C HIS A 59 -2.58 2.47 -7.80
N SER A 60 -1.86 2.08 -8.85
CA SER A 60 -2.14 2.56 -10.22
C SER A 60 -3.31 1.89 -10.93
N THR A 61 -3.82 0.76 -10.42
CA THR A 61 -4.96 0.05 -11.03
C THR A 61 -6.19 0.07 -10.14
N TYR A 62 -6.09 -0.46 -8.93
CA TYR A 62 -7.23 -0.57 -8.03
C TYR A 62 -7.57 0.81 -7.50
N GLU A 63 -6.69 1.43 -6.71
CA GLU A 63 -6.98 2.70 -6.03
C GLU A 63 -7.24 3.83 -7.03
N ALA A 64 -6.49 3.87 -8.13
CA ALA A 64 -6.78 4.79 -9.23
C ALA A 64 -8.20 4.60 -9.79
N SER A 65 -8.69 3.36 -9.89
CA SER A 65 -10.07 3.09 -10.31
C SER A 65 -11.11 3.41 -9.23
N TYR A 66 -10.76 3.35 -7.95
CA TYR A 66 -11.62 3.85 -6.87
C TYR A 66 -11.82 5.35 -7.04
N LEU A 67 -10.71 6.11 -7.12
CA LEU A 67 -10.76 7.55 -7.36
C LEU A 67 -11.56 7.86 -8.63
N TYR A 68 -11.32 7.13 -9.73
CA TYR A 68 -12.10 7.33 -10.96
C TYR A 68 -13.61 7.22 -10.69
N ASN A 69 -14.05 6.19 -9.97
CA ASN A 69 -15.47 6.03 -9.62
C ASN A 69 -15.96 7.15 -8.70
N CYS A 70 -15.15 7.61 -7.74
CA CYS A 70 -15.50 8.74 -6.88
C CYS A 70 -15.67 10.06 -7.63
N PHE A 71 -14.86 10.34 -8.66
CA PHE A 71 -14.92 11.61 -9.39
C PHE A 71 -15.86 11.58 -10.60
N PHE A 72 -16.09 10.41 -11.22
CA PHE A 72 -16.75 10.31 -12.52
C PHE A 72 -17.99 9.41 -12.56
N THR A 73 -18.26 8.61 -11.52
CA THR A 73 -19.48 7.79 -11.44
C THR A 73 -20.44 8.40 -10.42
N TYR A 74 -21.65 8.75 -10.86
CA TYR A 74 -22.61 9.46 -10.01
C TYR A 74 -24.07 9.24 -10.44
N ALA A 75 -24.98 9.60 -9.53
CA ALA A 75 -26.41 9.74 -9.78
C ALA A 75 -26.89 11.15 -9.38
N ASP A 76 -27.60 11.82 -10.29
CA ASP A 76 -28.23 13.12 -10.06
C ASP A 76 -29.53 12.99 -9.26
N GLY A 77 -29.91 14.06 -8.56
CA GLY A 77 -31.15 14.11 -7.79
C GLY A 77 -31.10 13.41 -6.44
N LEU A 78 -29.92 12.92 -6.04
CA LEU A 78 -29.67 12.32 -4.72
C LEU A 78 -28.90 13.29 -3.81
N PRO A 79 -29.16 13.28 -2.49
CA PRO A 79 -28.45 14.15 -1.57
C PRO A 79 -26.96 13.80 -1.49
N ASN A 80 -26.12 14.82 -1.37
CA ASN A 80 -24.68 14.71 -1.12
C ASN A 80 -24.31 15.37 0.21
N PRO A 81 -24.34 14.63 1.34
CA PRO A 81 -24.18 15.20 2.68
C PRO A 81 -22.83 15.89 2.91
N THR A 82 -21.79 15.51 2.16
CA THR A 82 -20.44 16.08 2.28
C THR A 82 -20.23 17.29 1.36
N ASN A 83 -21.22 17.61 0.52
CA ASN A 83 -21.13 18.60 -0.56
C ASN A 83 -19.89 18.38 -1.44
N PHE A 84 -19.51 17.11 -1.68
CA PHE A 84 -18.35 16.78 -2.49
C PHE A 84 -18.44 17.44 -3.89
N LEU A 85 -17.34 18.07 -4.32
CA LEU A 85 -17.24 18.87 -5.54
C LEU A 85 -18.25 20.02 -5.66
N ASN A 86 -18.78 20.50 -4.53
CA ASN A 86 -19.80 21.55 -4.48
C ASN A 86 -21.09 21.18 -5.24
N HIS A 87 -21.46 19.90 -5.23
CA HIS A 87 -22.68 19.39 -5.84
C HIS A 87 -23.61 18.77 -4.78
N PRO A 88 -24.48 19.57 -4.14
CA PRO A 88 -25.30 19.11 -3.01
C PRO A 88 -26.38 18.08 -3.41
N ASN A 89 -26.72 18.00 -4.70
CA ASN A 89 -27.79 17.13 -5.24
C ASN A 89 -27.25 16.05 -6.19
N ARG A 90 -26.01 15.59 -5.97
CA ARG A 90 -25.38 14.53 -6.76
C ARG A 90 -24.58 13.59 -5.87
N ALA A 91 -24.96 12.31 -5.85
CA ALA A 91 -24.24 11.31 -5.09
C ALA A 91 -23.20 10.60 -5.98
N TYR A 92 -21.99 10.43 -5.45
CA TYR A 92 -20.82 9.94 -6.18
C TYR A 92 -20.32 8.58 -5.65
N GLY A 93 -19.66 7.81 -6.51
CA GLY A 93 -18.97 6.58 -6.17
C GLY A 93 -19.44 5.37 -6.96
N ALA A 94 -18.76 4.25 -6.73
CA ALA A 94 -18.98 2.98 -7.42
C ALA A 94 -20.41 2.44 -7.27
N ALA A 95 -21.13 2.77 -6.20
CA ALA A 95 -22.52 2.38 -5.96
C ALA A 95 -23.47 2.75 -7.12
N TYR A 96 -23.14 3.81 -7.88
CA TYR A 96 -23.97 4.33 -8.97
C TYR A 96 -23.52 3.86 -10.36
N GLY A 97 -22.54 2.94 -10.43
CA GLY A 97 -21.96 2.44 -11.67
C GLY A 97 -22.24 0.96 -11.93
N SER A 98 -22.04 0.53 -13.17
CA SER A 98 -22.12 -0.88 -13.58
C SER A 98 -20.85 -1.39 -14.28
N SER A 99 -19.82 -0.55 -14.38
CA SER A 99 -18.52 -0.90 -14.98
C SER A 99 -17.81 -2.01 -14.17
N PRO A 100 -16.84 -2.73 -14.76
CA PRO A 100 -16.07 -3.73 -14.02
C PRO A 100 -15.38 -3.18 -12.76
N THR A 101 -14.84 -1.96 -12.83
CA THR A 101 -14.21 -1.30 -11.67
C THR A 101 -15.24 -0.84 -10.64
N ALA A 102 -16.44 -0.42 -11.07
CA ALA A 102 -17.53 -0.14 -10.13
C ALA A 102 -17.95 -1.43 -9.38
N LYS A 103 -18.09 -2.56 -10.09
CA LYS A 103 -18.41 -3.85 -9.47
C LYS A 103 -17.32 -4.32 -8.49
N LEU A 104 -16.04 -4.11 -8.80
CA LEU A 104 -14.92 -4.38 -7.90
C LEU A 104 -15.08 -3.62 -6.56
N TRP A 105 -15.40 -2.32 -6.63
CA TRP A 105 -15.54 -1.49 -5.44
C TRP A 105 -16.87 -1.70 -4.71
N GLN A 106 -17.93 -2.09 -5.41
CA GLN A 106 -19.15 -2.60 -4.79
C GLN A 106 -18.88 -3.91 -4.02
N GLU A 107 -18.02 -4.78 -4.54
CA GLU A 107 -17.63 -6.03 -3.89
C GLU A 107 -16.85 -5.79 -2.60
N TYR A 108 -15.77 -4.99 -2.65
CA TYR A 108 -15.03 -4.62 -1.44
C TYR A 108 -15.89 -3.79 -0.48
N GLY A 109 -16.80 -2.99 -1.04
CA GLY A 109 -17.83 -2.22 -0.36
C GLY A 109 -18.76 -3.01 0.57
N LYS A 110 -18.90 -4.32 0.34
CA LYS A 110 -19.64 -5.21 1.25
C LYS A 110 -18.95 -5.34 2.61
N ALA A 111 -17.61 -5.26 2.63
CA ALA A 111 -16.82 -5.29 3.86
C ALA A 111 -16.59 -3.90 4.45
N ASP A 112 -16.41 -2.87 3.61
CA ASP A 112 -16.28 -1.47 4.05
C ASP A 112 -17.06 -0.54 3.12
N LYS A 113 -18.22 -0.07 3.60
CA LYS A 113 -19.18 0.72 2.81
C LYS A 113 -18.58 1.99 2.22
N ARG A 114 -17.54 2.57 2.84
CA ARG A 114 -16.92 3.82 2.38
C ARG A 114 -16.33 3.68 0.97
N TRP A 115 -15.91 2.48 0.59
CA TRP A 115 -15.34 2.20 -0.73
C TRP A 115 -16.40 2.13 -1.84
N MET A 116 -17.69 2.06 -1.50
CA MET A 116 -18.77 2.18 -2.49
C MET A 116 -19.07 3.63 -2.88
N TYR A 117 -18.71 4.59 -2.03
CA TYR A 117 -19.15 5.98 -2.13
C TYR A 117 -17.95 6.94 -2.16
N ALA A 118 -18.22 8.22 -2.43
CA ALA A 118 -17.24 9.29 -2.31
C ALA A 118 -17.03 9.72 -0.84
N ASP A 119 -16.38 8.87 -0.05
CA ASP A 119 -15.95 9.21 1.31
C ASP A 119 -14.74 10.16 1.27
N LEU A 120 -14.84 11.33 1.91
CA LEU A 120 -13.80 12.36 1.84
C LEU A 120 -12.48 11.91 2.48
N SER A 121 -12.55 11.13 3.55
CA SER A 121 -11.34 10.66 4.25
C SER A 121 -10.63 9.60 3.40
N THR A 122 -11.37 8.62 2.87
CA THR A 122 -10.82 7.62 1.96
C THR A 122 -10.27 8.29 0.68
N ILE A 123 -11.04 9.15 0.00
CA ILE A 123 -10.54 9.88 -1.19
C ILE A 123 -9.24 10.65 -0.89
N SER A 124 -9.16 11.33 0.25
CA SER A 124 -7.96 12.11 0.60
C SER A 124 -6.73 11.24 0.79
N LEU A 125 -6.88 10.04 1.36
CA LEU A 125 -5.81 9.06 1.48
C LEU A 125 -5.44 8.51 0.10
N GLU A 126 -6.43 8.10 -0.68
CA GLU A 126 -6.21 7.45 -1.97
C GLU A 126 -5.59 8.40 -3.02
N LEU A 127 -5.82 9.72 -2.92
CA LEU A 127 -5.08 10.69 -3.71
C LEU A 127 -3.57 10.65 -3.44
N LEU A 128 -3.17 10.48 -2.17
CA LEU A 128 -1.76 10.39 -1.80
C LEU A 128 -1.15 9.04 -2.17
N THR A 129 -1.91 7.94 -2.07
CA THR A 129 -1.42 6.62 -2.47
C THR A 129 -1.23 6.54 -3.99
N VAL A 130 -2.21 6.99 -4.78
CA VAL A 130 -2.15 6.95 -6.24
C VAL A 130 -1.10 7.90 -6.81
N PHE A 131 -1.01 9.14 -6.32
CA PHE A 131 -0.10 10.15 -6.88
C PHE A 131 1.23 10.29 -6.14
N GLY A 132 1.36 9.70 -4.94
CA GLY A 132 2.57 9.70 -4.13
C GLY A 132 3.17 8.31 -3.99
N ALA A 133 2.47 7.40 -3.31
CA ALA A 133 2.98 6.07 -2.98
C ALA A 133 3.27 5.22 -4.22
N GLY A 134 2.33 5.12 -5.16
CA GLY A 134 2.50 4.37 -6.43
C GLY A 134 3.73 4.77 -7.23
N PRO A 135 3.91 6.07 -7.56
CA PRO A 135 5.12 6.55 -8.23
C PRO A 135 6.40 6.30 -7.42
N LEU A 136 6.35 6.46 -6.09
CA LEU A 136 7.50 6.20 -5.21
C LEU A 136 7.88 4.71 -5.19
N ALA A 137 6.90 3.81 -5.14
CA ALA A 137 7.08 2.36 -5.19
C ALA A 137 7.68 1.92 -6.53
N ALA A 138 7.19 2.49 -7.64
CA ALA A 138 7.76 2.28 -8.97
C ALA A 138 9.20 2.80 -9.06
N TRP A 139 9.51 3.94 -8.43
CA TRP A 139 10.87 4.49 -8.38
C TRP A 139 11.82 3.58 -7.60
N ILE A 140 11.38 3.04 -6.46
CA ILE A 140 12.14 2.05 -5.69
C ILE A 140 12.45 0.81 -6.56
N CYS A 141 11.47 0.30 -7.31
CA CYS A 141 11.69 -0.79 -8.26
C CYS A 141 12.75 -0.45 -9.31
N TRP A 142 12.67 0.75 -9.89
CA TRP A 142 13.65 1.22 -10.87
C TRP A 142 15.08 1.28 -10.29
N LEU A 143 15.24 1.78 -9.06
CA LEU A 143 16.54 1.83 -8.38
C LEU A 143 17.11 0.42 -8.17
N ILE A 144 16.29 -0.52 -7.69
CA ILE A 144 16.71 -1.91 -7.50
C ILE A 144 17.12 -2.54 -8.84
N ALA A 145 16.35 -2.32 -9.91
CA ALA A 145 16.65 -2.83 -11.25
C ALA A 145 17.98 -2.26 -11.80
N LYS A 146 18.33 -1.02 -11.44
CA LYS A 146 19.61 -0.39 -11.80
C LYS A 146 20.78 -0.83 -10.93
N GLY A 147 20.56 -1.71 -9.94
CA GLY A 147 21.58 -2.19 -9.02
C GLY A 147 21.96 -1.17 -7.94
N ASP A 148 21.12 -0.16 -7.69
CA ASP A 148 21.32 0.81 -6.62
C ASP A 148 21.22 0.10 -5.26
N ARG A 149 22.20 0.33 -4.39
CA ARG A 149 22.26 -0.16 -3.00
C ARG A 149 22.62 0.95 -2.01
N THR A 150 22.45 2.20 -2.44
CA THR A 150 22.86 3.41 -1.72
C THR A 150 21.82 3.80 -0.65
N GLY A 151 22.18 4.79 0.16
CA GLY A 151 21.26 5.39 1.13
C GLY A 151 19.98 5.96 0.50
N LYS A 152 20.02 6.34 -0.79
CA LYS A 152 18.83 6.84 -1.51
C LYS A 152 17.73 5.80 -1.57
N LEU A 153 18.05 4.56 -1.95
CA LEU A 153 17.08 3.46 -2.01
C LEU A 153 16.39 3.28 -0.66
N TRP A 154 17.18 3.15 0.40
CA TRP A 154 16.67 2.90 1.74
C TRP A 154 15.91 4.08 2.34
N PHE A 155 16.31 5.31 2.02
CA PHE A 155 15.54 6.51 2.39
C PHE A 155 14.14 6.48 1.77
N LEU A 156 14.02 6.22 0.46
CA LEU A 156 12.72 6.13 -0.20
C LEU A 156 11.87 4.98 0.36
N CYS A 157 12.49 3.84 0.66
CA CYS A 157 11.81 2.72 1.32
C CYS A 157 11.25 3.12 2.70
N VAL A 158 11.99 3.90 3.49
CA VAL A 158 11.51 4.41 4.80
C VAL A 158 10.35 5.38 4.63
N VAL A 159 10.45 6.31 3.68
CA VAL A 159 9.38 7.29 3.39
C VAL A 159 8.09 6.55 3.00
N LEU A 160 8.18 5.63 2.04
CA LEU A 160 7.02 4.87 1.59
C LEU A 160 6.45 3.99 2.70
N ALA A 161 7.27 3.17 3.35
CA ALA A 161 6.79 2.26 4.40
C ALA A 161 6.12 3.01 5.57
N THR A 162 6.62 4.21 5.92
CA THR A 162 5.99 5.04 6.94
C THR A 162 4.64 5.60 6.46
N ALA A 163 4.57 6.04 5.20
CA ALA A 163 3.33 6.51 4.59
C ALA A 163 2.26 5.41 4.53
N GLU A 164 2.64 4.18 4.14
CA GLU A 164 1.72 3.01 4.12
C GLU A 164 1.16 2.70 5.51
N LEU A 165 2.01 2.66 6.53
CA LEU A 165 1.58 2.42 7.91
C LEU A 165 0.64 3.52 8.42
N TYR A 166 0.95 4.78 8.08
CA TYR A 166 0.09 5.91 8.43
C TYR A 166 -1.25 5.85 7.69
N GLY A 167 -1.23 5.54 6.38
CA GLY A 167 -2.42 5.37 5.55
C GLY A 167 -3.33 4.28 6.11
N GLY A 168 -2.80 3.09 6.39
CA GLY A 168 -3.54 2.00 7.02
C GLY A 168 -4.12 2.40 8.38
N PHE A 169 -3.37 3.13 9.20
CA PHE A 169 -3.89 3.65 10.47
C PHE A 169 -5.06 4.62 10.25
N MET A 170 -4.95 5.54 9.28
CA MET A 170 -6.01 6.50 8.95
C MET A 170 -7.23 5.86 8.29
N THR A 171 -7.09 4.70 7.66
CA THR A 171 -8.23 3.93 7.13
C THR A 171 -9.09 3.34 8.25
N PHE A 172 -8.46 2.81 9.31
CA PHE A 172 -9.17 2.06 10.36
C PHE A 172 -9.43 2.82 11.65
N CYS A 173 -8.53 3.73 12.05
CA CYS A 173 -8.68 4.48 13.30
C CYS A 173 -10.00 5.28 13.37
N PRO A 174 -10.44 5.99 12.31
CA PRO A 174 -11.74 6.65 12.33
C PRO A 174 -12.91 5.67 12.54
N GLU A 175 -12.83 4.46 11.98
CA GLU A 175 -13.85 3.43 12.20
C GLU A 175 -13.82 2.90 13.63
N TRP A 176 -12.66 2.69 14.23
CA TRP A 176 -12.60 2.27 15.64
C TRP A 176 -13.21 3.33 16.57
N LEU A 177 -12.99 4.61 16.26
CA LEU A 177 -13.54 5.73 17.02
C LEU A 177 -15.05 5.93 16.81
N SER A 178 -15.59 5.57 15.64
CA SER A 178 -17.00 5.71 15.30
C SER A 178 -17.86 4.48 15.65
N GLY A 179 -17.25 3.40 16.14
CA GLY A 179 -17.93 2.13 16.41
C GLY A 179 -18.05 1.22 15.18
N SER A 180 -17.20 1.43 14.18
CA SER A 180 -17.03 0.60 12.98
C SER A 180 -18.31 0.45 12.15
N GLN A 181 -19.05 1.55 12.02
CA GLN A 181 -20.37 1.57 11.40
C GLN A 181 -20.34 1.21 9.91
N ASN A 182 -19.20 1.44 9.24
CA ASN A 182 -19.03 1.11 7.83
C ASN A 182 -18.49 -0.29 7.60
N LEU A 183 -17.90 -0.92 8.62
CA LEU A 183 -17.27 -2.24 8.51
C LEU A 183 -18.26 -3.36 8.79
N ASP A 184 -18.39 -4.31 7.87
CA ASP A 184 -19.11 -5.55 8.10
C ASP A 184 -18.14 -6.68 8.49
N THR A 185 -18.19 -7.07 9.76
CA THR A 185 -17.35 -8.13 10.34
C THR A 185 -18.11 -9.45 10.54
N SER A 186 -19.36 -9.54 10.10
CA SER A 186 -20.24 -10.70 10.33
C SER A 186 -20.01 -11.86 9.36
N ASN A 187 -19.36 -11.60 8.23
CA ASN A 187 -19.03 -12.58 7.20
C ASN A 187 -17.52 -12.87 7.20
N PHE A 188 -17.17 -14.16 7.12
CA PHE A 188 -15.78 -14.62 7.13
C PHE A 188 -14.92 -14.01 6.02
N MET A 189 -15.42 -13.94 4.77
CA MET A 189 -14.72 -13.33 3.64
C MET A 189 -14.42 -11.86 3.92
N TYR A 190 -15.41 -11.13 4.44
CA TYR A 190 -15.27 -9.70 4.70
C TYR A 190 -14.27 -9.45 5.82
N LEU A 191 -14.43 -10.12 6.96
CA LEU A 191 -13.55 -9.92 8.11
C LEU A 191 -12.13 -10.43 7.85
N TRP A 192 -11.98 -11.70 7.49
CA TRP A 192 -10.67 -12.36 7.53
C TRP A 192 -9.87 -12.17 6.24
N VAL A 193 -10.53 -12.12 5.08
CA VAL A 193 -9.84 -11.98 3.80
C VAL A 193 -9.72 -10.52 3.40
N TYR A 194 -10.84 -9.80 3.30
CA TYR A 194 -10.84 -8.41 2.84
C TYR A 194 -10.25 -7.46 3.88
N LEU A 195 -10.78 -7.45 5.12
CA LEU A 195 -10.35 -6.50 6.14
C LEU A 195 -9.04 -6.92 6.81
N PHE A 196 -8.91 -8.16 7.25
CA PHE A 196 -7.72 -8.59 8.00
C PHE A 196 -6.54 -8.92 7.09
N PHE A 197 -6.64 -9.95 6.25
CA PHE A 197 -5.49 -10.48 5.52
C PHE A 197 -4.83 -9.44 4.62
N PHE A 198 -5.57 -8.78 3.73
CA PHE A 198 -4.99 -7.80 2.82
C PHE A 198 -4.36 -6.63 3.57
N ASN A 199 -5.08 -6.00 4.50
CA ASN A 199 -4.55 -4.84 5.22
C ASN A 199 -3.34 -5.19 6.09
N MET A 200 -3.28 -6.39 6.67
CA MET A 200 -2.10 -6.82 7.45
C MET A 200 -0.84 -7.00 6.58
N LEU A 201 -0.96 -7.18 5.25
CA LEU A 201 0.21 -7.14 4.36
C LEU A 201 0.86 -5.75 4.37
N TRP A 202 0.05 -4.69 4.27
CA TRP A 202 0.46 -3.28 4.39
C TRP A 202 0.82 -2.86 5.83
N VAL A 203 0.78 -3.78 6.78
CA VAL A 203 1.36 -3.59 8.13
C VAL A 203 2.69 -4.31 8.25
N PHE A 204 2.69 -5.64 8.07
CA PHE A 204 3.86 -6.45 8.34
C PHE A 204 5.01 -6.19 7.37
N ILE A 205 4.72 -5.97 6.08
CA ILE A 205 5.76 -5.77 5.08
C ILE A 205 6.43 -4.39 5.26
N PRO A 206 5.69 -3.28 5.43
CA PRO A 206 6.29 -2.00 5.79
C PRO A 206 7.13 -2.03 7.07
N PHE A 207 6.66 -2.71 8.14
CA PHE A 207 7.48 -2.88 9.34
C PHE A 207 8.79 -3.64 9.08
N TRP A 208 8.74 -4.71 8.28
CA TRP A 208 9.93 -5.44 7.87
C TRP A 208 10.88 -4.55 7.04
N ILE A 209 10.35 -3.73 6.12
CA ILE A 209 11.14 -2.78 5.33
C ILE A 209 11.84 -1.77 6.23
N LEU A 210 11.14 -1.20 7.23
CA LEU A 210 11.72 -0.28 8.21
C LEU A 210 12.83 -0.94 9.02
N TYR A 211 12.64 -2.20 9.44
CA TYR A 211 13.66 -2.98 10.14
C TYR A 211 14.93 -3.17 9.27
N GLU A 212 14.77 -3.58 8.01
CA GLU A 212 15.90 -3.72 7.08
C GLU A 212 16.59 -2.37 6.84
N ALA A 213 15.83 -1.31 6.58
CA ALA A 213 16.37 0.02 6.34
C ALA A 213 17.17 0.54 7.55
N HIS A 214 16.63 0.38 8.77
CA HIS A 214 17.34 0.71 10.00
C HIS A 214 18.69 -0.03 10.10
N GLY A 215 18.72 -1.32 9.76
CA GLY A 215 19.95 -2.11 9.73
C GLY A 215 20.98 -1.59 8.72
N GLN A 216 20.55 -1.20 7.53
CA GLN A 216 21.44 -0.68 6.48
C GLN A 216 22.00 0.70 6.84
N ILE A 217 21.12 1.59 7.33
CA ILE A 217 21.48 2.93 7.79
C ILE A 217 22.46 2.83 8.96
N SER A 218 22.19 1.98 9.94
CA SER A 218 23.06 1.78 11.11
C SER A 218 24.46 1.30 10.72
N ARG A 219 24.57 0.37 9.77
CA ARG A 219 25.87 -0.11 9.27
C ARG A 219 26.63 0.99 8.54
N ALA A 220 25.95 1.78 7.71
CA ALA A 220 26.56 2.89 7.00
C ALA A 220 27.13 3.95 7.95
N PHE A 221 26.38 4.31 9.01
CA PHE A 221 26.87 5.25 10.02
C PHE A 221 28.08 4.70 10.79
N LYS A 222 28.06 3.41 11.21
CA LYS A 222 29.21 2.78 11.88
C LYS A 222 30.47 2.79 11.01
N SER A 223 30.35 2.45 9.73
CA SER A 223 31.47 2.49 8.78
C SER A 223 32.01 3.91 8.60
N SER A 224 31.13 4.91 8.50
CA SER A 224 31.49 6.32 8.41
C SER A 224 32.26 6.80 9.64
N SER A 225 31.75 6.54 10.85
CA SER A 225 32.43 6.89 12.11
C SER A 225 33.81 6.22 12.23
N GLY A 226 33.93 4.95 11.84
CA GLY A 226 35.20 4.24 11.82
C GLY A 226 36.20 4.85 10.83
N TYR A 227 35.75 5.27 9.65
CA TYR A 227 36.59 5.96 8.67
C TYR A 227 37.15 7.28 9.23
N TYR A 228 36.30 8.12 9.82
CA TYR A 228 36.75 9.38 10.42
C TYR A 228 37.74 9.17 11.57
N SER A 229 37.48 8.21 12.47
CA SER A 229 38.38 7.88 13.58
C SER A 229 39.74 7.37 13.11
N ASN A 230 39.78 6.54 12.06
CA ASN A 230 41.04 6.05 11.51
C ASN A 230 41.84 7.16 10.81
N ASN A 231 41.16 8.10 10.15
CA ASN A 231 41.83 9.22 9.49
C ASN A 231 42.43 10.22 10.48
N THR A 232 41.72 10.56 11.55
CA THR A 232 42.27 11.42 12.62
C THR A 232 43.48 10.76 13.30
N ASN A 233 43.42 9.46 13.57
CA ASN A 233 44.56 8.71 14.12
C ASN A 233 45.77 8.73 13.18
N ARG A 234 45.58 8.56 11.86
CA ARG A 234 46.65 8.62 10.86
C ARG A 234 47.29 10.01 10.79
N GLN A 235 46.49 11.07 10.78
CA GLN A 235 46.99 12.45 10.77
C GLN A 235 47.78 12.78 12.04
N GLY A 236 47.28 12.38 13.21
CA GLY A 236 48.00 12.54 14.48
C GLY A 236 49.33 11.77 14.53
N ALA A 237 49.35 10.55 13.98
CA ALA A 237 50.58 9.75 13.88
C ALA A 237 51.59 10.36 12.89
N ALA A 238 51.14 10.91 11.76
CA ALA A 238 52.00 11.60 10.80
C ALA A 238 52.60 12.88 11.39
N ALA A 239 51.81 13.68 12.12
CA ALA A 239 52.28 14.89 12.80
C ALA A 239 53.36 14.57 13.86
N LYS A 240 53.21 13.48 14.61
CA LYS A 240 54.22 13.03 15.59
C LYS A 240 55.53 12.55 14.96
N LYS A 241 55.53 12.11 13.70
CA LYS A 241 56.75 11.69 12.98
C LYS A 241 57.50 12.85 12.33
N ALA A 242 56.89 14.03 12.24
CA ALA A 242 57.47 15.22 11.61
C ALA A 242 58.14 16.19 12.61
N LEU A 243 58.14 15.84 13.90
CA LEU A 243 58.82 16.52 15.01
C LEU A 243 60.01 15.67 15.46
#